data_AF-A0A1H9PPJ9-F1
#
_entry.id   AF-A0A1H9PPJ9-F1
#
_cell.length_a   1.000
_cell.length_b   1.000
_cell.length_c   1.000
_cell.angle_alpha   90.00
_cell.angle_beta   90.00
_cell.angle_gamma   90.00
#
_symmetry.space_group_name_H-M   'P 1'
#
loop_
_entity.id
_entity.type
_entity.pdbx_description
1 polymer ?
#
loop_
_entity_poly.entity_id
_entity_poly.type
_entity_poly.pdbx_seq_one_letter_code
_entity_poly.pdbx_strand_id
1 'polypeptide(L)'
;MKSLAIKVSILHPSAVNTLTGLFIVEKECAVSIGMKNHIACVVPQPKAGGSFATCAYYTFKEPVALEEIQADAGIDIGGTLIGMNLKRVAVPVKLTNNQIGSANVLAARTRPKYIGGERAIYESDEDMKKRILG
;
A
#
# COMPACT_ATOMS: atom_id res chain seq x y z
N MET A 1 12.87 8.38 4.70
CA MET A 1 11.66 7.52 4.70
C MET A 1 12.13 6.08 4.56
N LYS A 2 11.72 5.16 5.45
CA LYS A 2 12.06 3.73 5.35
C LYS A 2 11.04 2.92 4.52
N SER A 3 9.89 3.52 4.20
CA SER A 3 8.89 3.04 3.23
C SER A 3 8.21 4.24 2.53
N LEU A 4 7.82 4.06 1.27
CA LEU A 4 7.01 4.94 0.40
C LEU A 4 6.32 4.03 -0.64
N ALA A 5 5.40 4.51 -1.50
CA ALA A 5 4.75 3.67 -2.52
C ALA A 5 4.06 4.41 -3.72
N ILE A 6 3.86 3.73 -4.89
CA ILE A 6 3.06 4.09 -6.13
C ILE A 6 2.41 2.76 -6.64
N LYS A 7 1.14 2.39 -7.05
CA LYS A 7 -0.25 2.74 -7.56
C LYS A 7 -0.33 3.13 -9.03
N VAL A 8 -1.17 2.50 -9.86
CA VAL A 8 -2.37 1.61 -9.65
C VAL A 8 -2.16 0.36 -8.76
N SER A 9 -2.38 0.48 -7.46
CA SER A 9 -2.04 -0.50 -6.40
C SER A 9 -0.75 -0.46 -5.56
N ILE A 10 -0.17 0.74 -5.32
CA ILE A 10 0.76 1.13 -4.20
C ILE A 10 0.39 0.35 -2.99
N LEU A 11 1.42 -0.29 -2.43
CA LEU A 11 1.70 -0.49 -1.01
C LEU A 11 3.24 -0.48 -0.73
N HIS A 12 4.07 -0.49 -1.79
CA HIS A 12 5.50 -0.17 -1.93
C HIS A 12 5.69 0.51 -3.32
N PRO A 13 6.83 1.13 -3.73
CA PRO A 13 7.08 1.44 -5.16
C PRO A 13 7.12 0.19 -6.04
N SER A 14 7.34 -0.96 -5.41
CA SER A 14 7.40 -2.29 -6.01
C SER A 14 6.28 -3.19 -5.47
N ALA A 15 5.02 -2.71 -5.45
CA ALA A 15 3.85 -3.49 -5.04
C ALA A 15 2.55 -3.13 -5.76
N VAL A 16 1.73 -4.15 -6.09
CA VAL A 16 0.51 -4.04 -6.92
C VAL A 16 -0.58 -5.06 -6.54
N ASN A 17 -1.71 -4.59 -6.00
CA ASN A 17 -2.95 -5.35 -5.70
C ASN A 17 -3.91 -5.60 -6.89
N THR A 18 -4.69 -6.69 -6.83
CA THR A 18 -5.84 -7.04 -7.68
C THR A 18 -7.21 -6.79 -7.02
N LEU A 19 -8.31 -7.04 -7.74
CA LEU A 19 -9.68 -7.13 -7.18
C LEU A 19 -9.93 -8.39 -6.32
N THR A 20 -8.95 -9.29 -6.21
CA THR A 20 -9.05 -10.57 -5.46
C THR A 20 -8.12 -10.61 -4.24
N GLY A 21 -7.60 -9.44 -3.81
CA GLY A 21 -6.68 -9.34 -2.67
C GLY A 21 -5.26 -9.90 -2.93
N LEU A 22 -4.87 -10.07 -4.19
CA LEU A 22 -3.55 -10.59 -4.56
C LEU A 22 -2.58 -9.43 -4.77
N PHE A 23 -1.45 -9.40 -4.05
CA PHE A 23 -0.43 -8.36 -4.18
C PHE A 23 0.83 -8.90 -4.85
N ILE A 24 1.16 -8.37 -6.02
CA ILE A 24 2.44 -8.65 -6.69
C ILE A 24 3.48 -7.67 -6.17
N VAL A 25 4.58 -8.16 -5.62
CA VAL A 25 5.66 -7.34 -5.07
C VAL A 25 7.03 -7.84 -5.54
N GLU A 26 8.06 -7.00 -5.46
CA GLU A 26 9.45 -7.51 -5.52
C GLU A 26 9.75 -8.36 -4.28
N LYS A 27 10.41 -9.51 -4.48
CA LYS A 27 10.82 -10.45 -3.41
C LYS A 27 11.62 -9.78 -2.28
N GLU A 28 12.45 -8.79 -2.61
CA GLU A 28 13.16 -7.98 -1.62
C GLU A 28 12.19 -7.18 -0.72
N CYS A 29 11.13 -6.61 -1.29
CA CYS A 29 10.08 -5.93 -0.51
C CYS A 29 9.36 -6.90 0.43
N ALA A 30 8.99 -8.10 -0.03
CA ALA A 30 8.34 -9.10 0.82
C ALA A 30 9.22 -9.49 2.03
N VAL A 31 10.55 -9.54 1.85
CA VAL A 31 11.50 -9.81 2.92
C VAL A 31 11.68 -8.59 3.84
N SER A 32 11.87 -7.39 3.29
CA SER A 32 12.17 -6.18 4.09
C SER A 32 11.01 -5.72 4.98
N ILE A 33 9.76 -5.98 4.57
CA ILE A 33 8.56 -5.72 5.39
C ILE A 33 8.17 -6.90 6.30
N GLY A 34 8.96 -7.99 6.29
CA GLY A 34 8.74 -9.16 7.14
C GLY A 34 7.66 -10.15 6.68
N MET A 35 7.08 -9.96 5.50
CA MET A 35 5.91 -10.71 5.02
C MET A 35 6.24 -11.91 4.11
N LYS A 36 7.47 -12.42 4.17
CA LYS A 36 7.92 -13.62 3.43
C LYS A 36 6.99 -14.84 3.60
N ASN A 37 6.35 -14.99 4.76
CA ASN A 37 5.47 -16.13 5.05
C ASN A 37 4.09 -16.03 4.38
N HIS A 38 3.72 -14.84 3.88
CA HIS A 38 2.46 -14.60 3.17
C HIS A 38 2.58 -14.79 1.64
N ILE A 39 3.71 -15.35 1.17
CA ILE A 39 3.97 -15.56 -0.26
C ILE A 39 3.09 -16.71 -0.79
N ALA A 40 2.17 -16.36 -1.69
CA ALA A 40 1.23 -17.29 -2.31
C ALA A 40 1.79 -17.87 -3.62
N CYS A 41 1.53 -19.16 -3.87
CA CYS A 41 1.93 -19.82 -5.12
C CYS A 41 0.89 -19.57 -6.24
N VAL A 42 0.90 -18.36 -6.81
CA VAL A 42 -0.04 -17.95 -7.87
C VAL A 42 0.60 -16.98 -8.87
N VAL A 43 0.23 -17.12 -10.15
CA VAL A 43 0.62 -16.21 -11.23
C VAL A 43 -0.64 -15.45 -11.69
N PRO A 44 -0.66 -14.11 -11.63
CA PRO A 44 -1.82 -13.33 -12.08
C PRO A 44 -2.02 -13.43 -13.59
N GLN A 45 -3.27 -13.36 -14.04
CA GLN A 45 -3.66 -13.37 -15.44
C GLN A 45 -4.57 -12.19 -15.77
N PRO A 46 -4.62 -11.70 -17.03
CA PRO A 46 -5.45 -10.55 -17.39
C PRO A 46 -6.94 -10.77 -17.10
N LYS A 47 -7.40 -12.03 -17.17
CA LYS A 47 -8.77 -12.46 -16.85
C LYS A 47 -8.96 -12.95 -15.41
N ALA A 48 -7.89 -13.09 -14.62
CA ALA A 48 -7.91 -13.55 -13.23
C ALA A 48 -6.74 -12.89 -12.46
N GLY A 49 -6.99 -11.68 -11.97
CA GLY A 49 -5.99 -10.78 -11.37
C GLY A 49 -5.96 -9.40 -12.05
N GLY A 50 -6.22 -9.35 -13.35
CA GLY A 50 -6.36 -8.11 -14.11
C GLY A 50 -5.04 -7.60 -14.72
N SER A 51 -5.15 -6.68 -15.66
CA SER A 51 -4.05 -6.23 -16.51
C SER A 51 -2.86 -5.65 -15.73
N PHE A 52 -3.10 -4.81 -14.73
CA PHE A 52 -2.02 -4.09 -14.06
C PHE A 52 -1.16 -4.97 -13.14
N ALA A 53 -1.76 -5.90 -12.39
CA ALA A 53 -1.01 -6.90 -11.61
C ALA A 53 -0.30 -7.92 -12.50
N THR A 54 -0.92 -8.31 -13.62
CA THR A 54 -0.26 -9.15 -14.64
C THR A 54 0.97 -8.44 -15.20
N CYS A 55 0.85 -7.15 -15.56
CA CYS A 55 1.95 -6.33 -16.05
C CYS A 55 3.09 -6.24 -15.02
N ALA A 56 2.77 -5.96 -13.76
CA ALA A 56 3.75 -5.93 -12.67
C ALA A 56 4.50 -7.26 -12.52
N TYR A 57 3.79 -8.40 -12.57
CA TYR A 57 4.42 -9.73 -12.45
C TYR A 57 5.41 -10.02 -13.58
N TYR A 58 5.18 -9.54 -14.80
CA TYR A 58 6.10 -9.73 -15.92
C TYR A 58 7.09 -8.57 -16.13
N THR A 59 7.09 -7.54 -15.27
CA THR A 59 7.97 -6.35 -15.36
C THR A 59 8.90 -6.21 -14.15
N PHE A 60 8.53 -6.72 -12.97
CA PHE A 60 9.40 -6.79 -11.80
C PHE A 60 10.53 -7.82 -12.00
N LYS A 61 11.65 -7.61 -11.29
CA LYS A 61 12.89 -8.39 -11.44
C LYS A 61 12.79 -9.76 -10.76
N GLU A 62 12.28 -9.80 -9.53
CA GLU A 62 12.04 -11.02 -8.77
C GLU A 62 10.61 -10.96 -8.19
N PRO A 63 9.57 -11.08 -9.03
CA PRO A 63 8.17 -10.97 -8.62
C PRO A 63 7.77 -12.10 -7.66
N VAL A 64 7.03 -11.75 -6.61
CA VAL A 64 6.29 -12.71 -5.76
C VAL A 64 4.87 -12.21 -5.52
N ALA A 65 3.96 -13.16 -5.34
CA ALA A 65 2.58 -12.91 -4.92
C ALA A 65 2.49 -12.94 -3.39
N LEU A 66 1.77 -12.00 -2.77
CA LEU A 66 1.35 -12.02 -1.36
C LEU A 66 -0.18 -12.10 -1.26
N GLU A 67 -0.68 -12.77 -0.23
CA GLU A 67 -2.12 -12.83 0.12
C GLU A 67 -2.63 -11.58 0.87
N GLU A 68 -1.76 -10.91 1.63
CA GLU A 68 -2.06 -9.67 2.34
C GLU A 68 -0.82 -8.79 2.51
N ILE A 69 -1.03 -7.52 2.90
CA ILE A 69 0.03 -6.55 3.22
C ILE A 69 -0.54 -5.38 4.02
N GLN A 70 0.26 -4.87 4.97
CA GLN A 70 -0.09 -3.71 5.80
C GLN A 70 0.86 -2.54 5.50
N ALA A 71 0.41 -1.53 4.75
CA ALA A 71 1.28 -0.45 4.26
C ALA A 71 1.12 0.90 4.98
N ASP A 72 2.10 1.78 4.77
CA ASP A 72 2.16 3.12 5.36
C ASP A 72 1.46 4.21 4.51
N ALA A 73 1.06 3.91 3.28
CA ALA A 73 0.33 4.82 2.38
C ALA A 73 -0.47 4.10 1.28
N GLY A 74 -1.37 4.83 0.61
CA GLY A 74 -2.32 4.38 -0.42
C GLY A 74 -2.68 5.46 -1.47
N ILE A 75 -2.97 5.11 -2.73
CA ILE A 75 -3.48 6.03 -3.80
C ILE A 75 -4.56 5.37 -4.70
N ASP A 76 -5.83 5.31 -4.27
CA ASP A 76 -6.84 4.53 -5.00
C ASP A 76 -7.07 5.02 -6.44
N ILE A 77 -6.97 4.16 -7.45
CA ILE A 77 -7.21 4.52 -8.86
C ILE A 77 -8.40 3.70 -9.37
N GLY A 78 -9.48 4.39 -9.72
CA GLY A 78 -10.75 3.78 -10.13
C GLY A 78 -11.71 3.43 -8.99
N GLY A 79 -11.35 3.66 -7.73
CA GLY A 79 -12.24 3.43 -6.57
C GLY A 79 -12.26 1.96 -6.09
N THR A 80 -11.11 1.30 -6.09
CA THR A 80 -10.88 -0.10 -5.69
C THR A 80 -10.94 -0.38 -4.18
N LEU A 81 -11.14 0.65 -3.35
CA LEU A 81 -11.33 0.58 -1.88
C LEU A 81 -10.13 -0.02 -1.12
N ILE A 82 -9.06 0.76 -1.06
CA ILE A 82 -7.72 0.32 -0.60
C ILE A 82 -7.55 0.17 0.92
N GLY A 83 -8.57 0.52 1.72
CA GLY A 83 -8.43 0.81 3.15
C GLY A 83 -8.09 -0.40 4.03
N MET A 84 -8.40 -1.62 3.59
CA MET A 84 -8.08 -2.86 4.33
C MET A 84 -6.57 -3.12 4.40
N ASN A 85 -5.81 -2.59 3.45
CA ASN A 85 -4.41 -2.92 3.21
C ASN A 85 -3.45 -1.86 3.81
N LEU A 86 -3.99 -0.93 4.60
CA LEU A 86 -3.27 0.16 5.25
C LEU A 86 -3.19 -0.11 6.75
N LYS A 87 -2.01 0.17 7.35
CA LYS A 87 -1.87 0.17 8.81
C LYS A 87 -2.84 1.17 9.44
N ARG A 88 -3.41 0.84 10.59
CA ARG A 88 -4.24 1.79 11.35
C ARG A 88 -3.34 2.85 12.00
N VAL A 89 -3.61 4.14 11.92
CA VAL A 89 -4.84 4.80 11.40
C VAL A 89 -4.59 5.40 10.01
N ALA A 90 -5.46 5.09 9.05
CA ALA A 90 -5.43 5.69 7.71
C ALA A 90 -6.03 7.11 7.72
N VAL A 91 -5.43 8.01 6.93
CA VAL A 91 -5.78 9.43 6.82
C VAL A 91 -5.79 9.81 5.34
N PRO A 92 -6.93 10.25 4.76
CA PRO A 92 -6.99 10.70 3.38
C PRO A 92 -6.02 11.86 3.09
N VAL A 93 -5.45 11.87 1.89
CA VAL A 93 -4.56 12.93 1.39
C VAL A 93 -5.23 13.56 0.18
N LYS A 94 -5.41 14.89 0.21
CA LYS A 94 -5.99 15.64 -0.91
C LYS A 94 -4.90 15.87 -1.97
N LEU A 95 -5.04 15.21 -3.11
CA LEU A 95 -4.14 15.39 -4.27
C LEU A 95 -4.52 16.65 -5.06
N THR A 96 -3.51 17.33 -5.63
CA THR A 96 -3.70 18.38 -6.63
C THR A 96 -4.17 17.80 -7.97
N ASN A 97 -3.62 16.65 -8.35
CA ASN A 97 -4.01 15.89 -9.53
C ASN A 97 -4.69 14.60 -9.08
N ASN A 98 -6.02 14.56 -9.18
CA ASN A 98 -6.88 13.51 -8.65
C ASN A 98 -7.57 12.67 -9.74
N GLN A 99 -7.06 12.66 -10.97
CA GLN A 99 -7.60 11.90 -12.12
C GLN A 99 -6.46 11.40 -13.03
N ILE A 100 -6.60 10.18 -13.56
CA ILE A 100 -5.76 9.59 -14.61
C ILE A 100 -6.70 9.03 -15.69
N GLY A 101 -6.71 9.68 -16.86
CA GLY A 101 -7.81 9.49 -17.82
C GLY A 101 -9.16 9.77 -17.15
N SER A 102 -10.13 8.89 -17.35
CA SER A 102 -11.44 8.96 -16.68
C SER A 102 -11.48 8.33 -15.27
N ALA A 103 -10.34 7.85 -14.74
CA ALA A 103 -10.29 7.19 -13.44
C ALA A 103 -9.96 8.19 -12.31
N ASN A 104 -10.83 8.26 -11.30
CA ASN A 104 -10.57 8.99 -10.06
C ASN A 104 -9.33 8.45 -9.35
N VAL A 105 -8.52 9.36 -8.80
CA VAL A 105 -7.30 9.09 -8.03
C VAL A 105 -7.46 9.67 -6.62
N LEU A 106 -7.68 8.81 -5.64
CA LEU A 106 -7.69 9.19 -4.21
C LEU A 106 -6.30 8.98 -3.61
N ALA A 107 -6.03 9.50 -2.41
CA ALA A 107 -4.84 9.15 -1.65
C ALA A 107 -5.10 9.03 -0.15
N ALA A 108 -4.22 8.30 0.53
CA ALA A 108 -4.19 8.15 1.98
C ALA A 108 -2.75 7.90 2.47
N ARG A 109 -2.44 8.35 3.68
CA ARG A 109 -1.23 7.97 4.44
C ARG A 109 -1.65 7.38 5.77
N THR A 110 -0.76 6.71 6.48
CA THR A 110 -1.02 6.27 7.86
C THR A 110 -0.39 7.21 8.90
N ARG A 111 -0.93 7.14 10.12
CA ARG A 111 -0.41 7.85 11.29
C ARG A 111 -0.48 6.99 12.56
N PRO A 112 0.33 7.33 13.60
CA PRO A 112 0.19 6.74 14.93
C PRO A 112 -1.24 6.87 15.46
N LYS A 113 -1.71 5.86 16.19
CA LYS A 113 -3.02 5.88 16.85
C LYS A 113 -2.94 6.77 18.10
N TYR A 114 -3.75 7.83 18.13
CA TYR A 114 -3.94 8.62 19.35
C TYR A 114 -4.83 7.85 20.34
N ILE A 115 -4.40 7.78 21.59
CA ILE A 115 -5.12 7.10 22.70
C ILE A 115 -4.95 7.96 23.94
N GLY A 116 -6.06 8.32 24.59
CA GLY A 116 -6.07 9.16 25.79
C GLY A 116 -7.44 9.80 26.00
N GLY A 117 -7.70 10.25 27.22
CA GLY A 117 -8.88 11.06 27.55
C GLY A 117 -8.67 12.56 27.26
N GLU A 118 -9.60 13.39 27.75
CA GLU A 118 -9.60 14.86 27.58
C GLU A 118 -8.31 15.59 27.98
N ARG A 119 -7.51 14.99 28.88
CA ARG A 119 -6.25 15.55 29.41
C ARG A 119 -5.01 15.13 28.59
N ALA A 120 -5.19 14.40 27.49
CA ALA A 120 -4.07 13.92 26.67
C ALA A 120 -3.53 15.01 25.75
N ILE A 121 -2.22 15.23 25.81
CA ILE A 121 -1.47 16.10 24.90
C ILE A 121 -0.74 15.19 23.91
N TYR A 122 -0.80 15.53 22.61
CA TYR A 122 -0.23 14.71 21.54
C TYR A 122 0.91 15.46 20.82
N GLU A 123 2.01 14.76 20.56
CA GLU A 123 3.08 15.20 19.65
C GLU A 123 2.56 15.29 18.20
N SER A 124 3.32 15.92 17.29
CA SER A 124 2.96 15.90 15.86
C SER A 124 3.15 14.50 15.26
N ASP A 125 2.36 14.17 14.22
CA ASP A 125 2.50 12.93 13.44
C ASP A 125 3.95 12.68 13.01
N GLU A 126 4.67 13.74 12.64
CA GLU A 126 6.01 13.64 12.06
C GLU A 126 7.11 13.54 13.13
N ASP A 127 6.93 14.13 14.31
CA ASP A 127 7.86 13.98 15.43
C ASP A 127 7.76 12.59 16.06
N MET A 128 6.54 12.10 16.26
CA MET A 128 6.32 10.72 16.70
C MET A 128 6.81 9.71 15.67
N LYS A 129 6.69 9.99 14.36
CA LYS A 129 7.30 9.14 13.30
C LYS A 129 8.82 9.12 13.38
N LYS A 130 9.51 10.27 13.57
CA LYS A 130 10.97 10.30 13.77
C LYS A 130 11.39 9.41 14.94
N ARG A 131 10.64 9.47 16.05
CA ARG A 131 10.93 8.73 17.29
C ARG A 131 10.68 7.22 17.19
N ILE A 132 9.73 6.78 16.35
CA ILE A 132 9.39 5.36 16.17
C ILE A 132 10.18 4.71 15.02
N LEU A 133 10.54 5.48 13.98
CA LEU A 133 11.12 4.97 12.74
C LEU A 133 12.58 5.40 12.48
N GLY A 134 13.20 6.16 13.40
CA GLY A 134 14.63 6.53 13.37
C GLY A 134 15.53 5.32 13.50
#